data_AF-A0A5D0MN10-F1
#
_entry.id   AF-A0A5D0MN10-F1
#
_cell.length_a   1.000
_cell.length_b   1.000
_cell.length_c   1.000
_cell.angle_alpha   90.00
_cell.angle_beta   90.00
_cell.angle_gamma   90.00
#
_symmetry.space_group_name_H-M   'P 1'
#
loop_
_entity.id
_entity.type
_entity.pdbx_description
1 polymer ?
#
loop_
_entity_poly.entity_id
_entity_poly.type
_entity_poly.pdbx_seq_one_letter_code
_entity_poly.pdbx_strand_id
1 'polypeptide(L)'
;MLKNIPEENYAFYVLNYPLQMHKKAKVFAKIHYAAAEMGHDLMDEIFRYVGKGDFKNLNDEQIIDYFAKKTENEKQFKKIVASKEAEENLEWNINKGKSLNISGTPAIFVNGKRIDGFNRQKINEYLNQIK
;
A
#
# COMPACT_ATOMS: atom_id res chain seq x y z
N MET A 1 -14.92 0.14 9.00
CA MET A 1 -14.72 -0.73 10.18
C MET A 1 -14.11 0.08 11.32
N LEU A 2 -13.09 0.91 11.06
CA LEU A 2 -12.50 1.78 12.09
C LEU A 2 -13.32 3.04 12.45
N LYS A 3 -14.26 3.48 11.60
CA LYS A 3 -15.06 4.71 11.77
C LYS A 3 -15.79 4.87 13.13
N ASN A 4 -15.94 3.78 13.88
CA ASN A 4 -16.64 3.77 15.17
C ASN A 4 -15.67 3.63 16.36
N ILE A 5 -14.36 3.66 16.12
CA ILE A 5 -13.31 3.59 17.14
C ILE A 5 -12.64 4.96 17.18
N PRO A 6 -12.47 5.59 18.36
CA PRO A 6 -11.73 6.85 18.48
C PRO A 6 -10.32 6.72 17.88
N GLU A 7 -9.86 7.73 17.14
CA GLU A 7 -8.57 7.69 16.45
C GLU A 7 -7.39 7.57 17.42
N GLU A 8 -7.54 8.10 18.64
CA GLU A 8 -6.56 7.97 19.72
C GLU A 8 -6.38 6.52 20.23
N ASN A 9 -7.34 5.63 19.94
CA ASN A 9 -7.34 4.26 20.42
C ASN A 9 -6.74 3.27 19.40
N TYR A 10 -6.30 3.73 18.23
CA TYR A 10 -5.66 2.86 17.26
C TYR A 10 -4.51 3.54 16.51
N ALA A 11 -3.59 2.71 16.04
CA ALA A 11 -2.63 3.11 15.02
C ALA A 11 -2.85 2.23 13.79
N PHE A 12 -3.05 2.86 12.64
CA PHE A 12 -3.28 2.19 11.37
C PHE A 12 -2.01 2.18 10.55
N TYR A 13 -1.59 0.99 10.13
CA TYR A 13 -0.40 0.79 9.32
C TYR A 13 -0.76 0.03 8.06
N VAL A 14 -0.22 0.48 6.93
CA VAL A 14 -0.29 -0.23 5.66
C VAL A 14 1.10 -0.64 5.24
N LEU A 15 1.24 -1.91 4.89
CA LEU A 15 2.45 -2.48 4.33
C LEU A 15 2.16 -2.91 2.89
N ASN A 16 2.90 -2.37 1.93
CA ASN A 16 2.77 -2.74 0.52
C ASN A 16 3.64 -3.97 0.24
N TYR A 17 3.03 -5.15 0.15
CA TYR A 17 3.71 -6.41 -0.15
C TYR A 17 3.49 -6.83 -1.62
N PRO A 18 4.30 -6.36 -2.58
CA PRO A 18 4.15 -6.73 -3.97
C PRO A 18 4.52 -8.20 -4.18
N LEU A 19 3.51 -9.06 -4.29
CA LEU A 19 3.69 -10.47 -4.64
C LEU A 19 4.40 -10.59 -6.00
N GLN A 20 5.37 -11.50 -6.09
CA GLN A 20 6.22 -11.67 -7.30
C GLN A 20 5.42 -11.90 -8.59
N MET A 21 4.24 -12.50 -8.47
CA MET A 21 3.33 -12.76 -9.60
C MET A 21 2.74 -11.50 -10.24
N HIS A 22 2.86 -10.33 -9.60
CA HIS A 22 2.37 -9.05 -10.10
C HIS A 22 3.53 -8.12 -10.44
N LYS A 23 4.04 -8.19 -11.67
CA LYS A 23 5.21 -7.41 -12.13
C LYS A 23 5.10 -5.91 -11.85
N LYS A 24 3.90 -5.34 -11.97
CA LYS A 24 3.62 -3.90 -11.75
C LYS A 24 3.36 -3.53 -10.29
N ALA A 25 3.24 -4.50 -9.38
CA ALA A 25 3.00 -4.19 -7.97
C ALA A 25 4.17 -3.42 -7.33
N LYS A 26 5.40 -3.66 -7.78
CA LYS A 26 6.58 -2.91 -7.32
C LYS A 26 6.49 -1.42 -7.65
N VAL A 27 6.10 -1.06 -8.88
CA VAL A 27 5.96 0.36 -9.27
C VAL A 27 4.84 1.04 -8.48
N PHE A 28 3.71 0.37 -8.25
CA PHE A 28 2.63 0.92 -7.41
C PHE A 28 3.05 1.12 -5.95
N ALA A 29 3.85 0.21 -5.39
CA ALA A 29 4.37 0.36 -4.02
C ALA A 29 5.26 1.61 -3.90
N LYS A 30 6.13 1.86 -4.90
CA LYS A 30 6.97 3.07 -4.93
C LYS A 30 6.17 4.35 -5.16
N ILE A 31 5.13 4.30 -5.99
CA ILE A 31 4.19 5.41 -6.20
C ILE A 31 3.49 5.77 -4.89
N HIS A 32 3.00 4.77 -4.15
CA HIS A 32 2.37 4.99 -2.84
C HIS A 32 3.36 5.59 -1.84
N TYR A 33 4.61 5.10 -1.80
CA TYR A 33 5.67 5.68 -0.98
C TYR A 33 5.92 7.16 -1.32
N ALA A 34 6.11 7.47 -2.61
CA ALA A 34 6.37 8.85 -3.04
C ALA A 34 5.20 9.79 -2.75
N ALA A 35 3.96 9.33 -2.88
CA ALA A 35 2.78 10.09 -2.50
C ALA A 35 2.82 10.45 -1.01
N ALA A 36 3.06 9.46 -0.15
CA ALA A 36 3.10 9.65 1.30
C ALA A 36 4.22 10.64 1.72
N GLU A 37 5.41 10.53 1.12
CA GLU A 37 6.53 11.46 1.35
C GLU A 37 6.21 12.91 0.95
N MET A 38 5.30 13.10 0.00
CA MET A 38 4.81 14.41 -0.42
C MET A 38 3.54 14.85 0.32
N GLY A 39 3.07 14.09 1.31
CA GLY A 39 1.85 14.39 2.06
C GLY A 39 0.55 14.07 1.31
N HIS A 40 0.60 13.26 0.26
CA HIS A 40 -0.56 12.80 -0.49
C HIS A 40 -0.99 11.39 -0.09
N ASP A 41 -2.29 11.16 -0.03
CA ASP A 41 -2.88 9.82 -0.02
C ASP A 41 -3.45 9.50 -1.40
N LEU A 42 -2.72 8.68 -2.17
CA LEU A 42 -3.16 8.19 -3.48
C LEU A 42 -3.64 6.74 -3.44
N MET A 43 -3.86 6.16 -2.26
CA MET A 43 -4.17 4.74 -2.13
C MET A 43 -5.46 4.35 -2.88
N ASP A 44 -6.55 5.09 -2.67
CA ASP A 44 -7.82 4.83 -3.35
C ASP A 44 -7.70 4.94 -4.87
N GLU A 45 -6.92 5.92 -5.34
CA GLU A 45 -6.67 6.11 -6.76
C GLU A 45 -5.85 4.96 -7.36
N ILE A 46 -4.84 4.48 -6.64
CA ILE A 46 -4.07 3.29 -7.02
C ILE A 46 -4.99 2.08 -7.14
N PHE A 47 -5.81 1.80 -6.13
CA PHE A 47 -6.74 0.67 -6.16
C PHE A 47 -7.76 0.79 -7.31
N ARG A 48 -8.29 1.99 -7.54
CA ARG A 48 -9.21 2.24 -8.67
C ARG A 48 -8.51 2.00 -10.02
N TYR A 49 -7.30 2.51 -10.18
CA TYR A 49 -6.53 2.38 -11.41
C TYR A 49 -6.15 0.92 -11.68
N VAL A 50 -5.74 0.18 -10.64
CA VAL A 50 -5.46 -1.25 -10.71
C VAL A 50 -6.74 -2.05 -11.02
N GLY A 51 -7.84 -1.75 -10.35
CA GLY A 51 -9.12 -2.45 -10.53
C GLY A 51 -9.69 -2.33 -11.94
N LYS A 52 -9.51 -1.18 -12.60
CA LYS A 52 -9.91 -0.99 -14.01
C LYS A 52 -9.01 -1.76 -14.99
N GLY A 53 -7.77 -2.04 -14.61
CA GLY A 53 -6.78 -2.68 -15.48
C GLY A 53 -6.18 -1.74 -16.52
N ASP A 54 -6.33 -0.42 -16.35
CA ASP A 54 -5.83 0.62 -17.27
C ASP A 54 -4.30 0.55 -17.47
N PHE A 55 -3.59 -0.04 -16.50
CA PHE A 55 -2.13 -0.17 -16.48
C PHE A 55 -1.57 -1.37 -17.25
N LYS A 56 -2.41 -2.33 -17.68
CA LYS A 56 -1.96 -3.65 -18.15
C LYS A 56 -0.95 -3.59 -19.30
N ASN A 57 -1.12 -2.62 -20.21
CA ASN A 57 -0.26 -2.44 -21.39
C ASN A 57 0.71 -1.27 -21.24
N LEU A 58 0.78 -0.64 -20.06
CA LEU A 58 1.63 0.52 -19.83
C LEU A 58 2.98 0.10 -19.27
N ASN A 59 4.02 0.80 -19.69
CA ASN A 59 5.32 0.71 -19.04
C ASN A 59 5.31 1.43 -17.68
N ASP A 60 6.35 1.26 -16.87
CA ASP A 60 6.38 1.83 -15.52
C ASP A 60 6.39 3.37 -15.54
N GLU A 61 7.07 3.97 -16.52
CA GLU A 61 7.13 5.43 -16.69
C GLU A 61 5.74 6.03 -16.97
N GLN A 62 4.96 5.43 -17.86
CA GLN A 62 3.59 5.86 -18.16
C GLN A 62 2.67 5.79 -16.93
N ILE A 63 2.86 4.76 -16.10
CA ILE A 63 2.11 4.63 -14.84
C ILE A 63 2.55 5.74 -13.88
N ILE A 64 3.86 5.96 -13.71
CA ILE A 64 4.39 7.00 -12.82
C ILE A 64 3.89 8.39 -13.26
N ASP A 65 3.92 8.68 -14.57
CA ASP A 65 3.41 9.93 -15.14
C ASP A 65 1.95 10.19 -14.81
N TYR A 66 1.12 9.15 -14.82
CA TYR A 66 -0.28 9.26 -14.46
C TYR A 66 -0.49 9.75 -13.02
N PHE A 67 0.30 9.22 -12.07
CA PHE A 67 0.21 9.61 -10.66
C PHE A 67 0.94 10.92 -10.37
N ALA A 68 2.04 11.20 -11.05
CA ALA A 68 2.77 12.46 -10.90
C ALA A 68 1.85 13.67 -11.15
N LYS A 69 1.01 13.62 -12.19
CA LYS A 69 0.01 14.65 -12.55
C LYS A 69 -1.04 14.93 -11.48
N LYS A 70 -1.13 14.11 -10.44
CA LYS A 70 -2.07 14.27 -9.31
C LYS A 70 -1.43 15.01 -8.13
N THR A 71 -0.16 15.34 -8.24
CA THR A 71 0.61 16.06 -7.22
C THR A 71 0.92 17.46 -7.71
N GLU A 72 1.27 18.36 -6.80
CA GLU A 72 1.66 19.74 -7.11
C GLU A 72 3.03 19.84 -7.80
N ASN A 73 3.87 18.79 -7.74
CA ASN A 73 5.21 18.80 -8.33
C ASN A 73 5.57 17.43 -8.93
N GLU A 74 5.23 17.25 -10.20
CA GLU A 74 5.50 16.02 -10.96
C GLU A 74 6.98 15.62 -10.94
N LYS A 75 7.89 16.60 -11.04
CA LYS A 75 9.33 16.36 -11.11
C LYS A 75 9.85 15.81 -9.78
N GLN A 76 9.42 16.41 -8.67
CA GLN A 76 9.77 15.93 -7.33
C GLN A 76 9.19 14.54 -7.08
N PHE A 77 7.92 14.32 -7.44
CA PHE A 77 7.28 13.01 -7.32
C PHE A 77 8.08 11.92 -8.04
N LYS A 78 8.39 12.13 -9.33
CA LYS A 78 9.18 11.20 -10.15
C LYS A 78 10.56 10.95 -9.54
N LYS A 79 11.21 11.98 -9.00
CA LYS A 79 12.50 11.86 -8.31
C LYS A 79 12.41 10.97 -7.08
N ILE A 80 11.37 11.11 -6.26
CA ILE A 80 11.16 10.28 -5.06
C ILE A 80 10.87 8.83 -5.46
N VAL A 81 10.02 8.60 -6.47
CA VAL A 81 9.73 7.25 -6.98
C VAL A 81 11.02 6.53 -7.44
N ALA A 82 11.94 7.25 -8.07
CA ALA A 82 13.22 6.71 -8.55
C ALA A 82 14.32 6.67 -7.48
N SER A 83 14.05 7.10 -6.25
CA SER A 83 15.07 7.28 -5.22
C SER A 83 15.51 5.95 -4.59
N LYS A 84 16.67 6.00 -3.93
CA LYS A 84 17.18 4.84 -3.18
C LYS A 84 16.29 4.52 -1.98
N GLU A 85 15.75 5.55 -1.33
CA GLU A 85 14.84 5.43 -0.19
C GLU A 85 13.54 4.71 -0.59
N ALA A 86 12.99 4.98 -1.77
CA ALA A 86 11.83 4.25 -2.29
C ALA A 86 12.14 2.76 -2.57
N GLU A 87 13.35 2.45 -3.05
CA GLU A 87 13.82 1.07 -3.21
C GLU A 87 14.03 0.36 -1.87
N GLU A 88 14.66 1.03 -0.90
CA GLU A 88 14.89 0.50 0.44
C GLU A 88 13.56 0.24 1.16
N ASN A 89 12.59 1.15 1.03
CA ASN A 89 11.23 0.96 1.53
C ASN A 89 10.57 -0.27 0.89
N LEU A 90 10.62 -0.39 -0.45
CA LEU A 90 10.09 -1.53 -1.19
C LEU A 90 10.68 -2.86 -0.68
N GLU A 91 12.00 -2.96 -0.59
CA GLU A 91 12.68 -4.18 -0.14
C GLU A 91 12.42 -4.48 1.34
N TRP A 92 12.33 -3.45 2.19
CA TRP A 92 11.90 -3.62 3.58
C TRP A 92 10.50 -4.25 3.67
N ASN A 93 9.53 -3.73 2.92
CA ASN A 93 8.16 -4.27 2.93
C ASN A 93 8.12 -5.72 2.42
N ILE A 94 8.86 -6.04 1.35
CA ILE A 94 9.00 -7.40 0.81
C ILE A 94 9.58 -8.33 1.89
N ASN A 95 10.67 -7.95 2.53
CA ASN A 95 11.32 -8.79 3.53
C ASN A 95 10.47 -8.95 4.79
N LYS A 96 9.75 -7.89 5.19
CA LYS A 96 8.81 -7.96 6.30
C LYS A 96 7.66 -8.92 6.01
N GLY A 97 7.04 -8.86 4.82
CA GLY A 97 6.00 -9.79 4.41
C GLY A 97 6.48 -11.25 4.39
N LYS A 98 7.70 -11.50 3.89
CA LYS A 98 8.34 -12.82 3.96
C LYS A 98 8.53 -13.28 5.41
N SER A 99 9.05 -12.43 6.29
CA SER A 99 9.28 -12.77 7.71
C SER A 99 8.00 -13.10 8.47
N LEU A 100 6.86 -12.57 8.03
CA LEU A 100 5.54 -12.83 8.58
C LEU A 100 4.85 -14.04 7.93
N ASN A 101 5.54 -14.77 7.03
CA ASN A 101 4.98 -15.88 6.25
C ASN A 101 3.70 -15.50 5.50
N ILE A 102 3.70 -14.33 4.84
CA ILE A 102 2.58 -13.88 4.01
C ILE A 102 2.69 -14.50 2.61
N SER A 103 1.67 -15.29 2.25
CA SER A 103 1.55 -15.94 0.94
C SER A 103 0.51 -15.28 0.03
N GLY A 104 -0.31 -14.38 0.56
CA GLY A 104 -1.37 -13.69 -0.17
C GLY A 104 -1.79 -12.39 0.51
N THR A 105 -2.45 -11.52 -0.24
CA THR A 105 -2.95 -10.23 0.25
C THR A 105 -4.45 -10.11 -0.01
N PRO A 106 -5.24 -9.45 0.88
CA PRO A 106 -4.78 -8.81 2.12
C PRO A 106 -4.42 -9.81 3.21
N ALA A 107 -3.46 -9.45 4.05
CA ALA A 107 -3.20 -10.09 5.35
C ALA A 107 -3.31 -9.00 6.41
N ILE A 108 -4.22 -9.18 7.35
CA ILE A 108 -4.62 -8.16 8.32
C ILE A 108 -4.14 -8.59 9.71
N PHE A 109 -3.63 -7.65 10.49
CA PHE A 109 -3.23 -7.87 11.86
C PHE A 109 -3.96 -6.89 12.77
N VAL A 110 -4.60 -7.39 13.82
CA VAL A 110 -5.20 -6.56 14.87
C VAL A 110 -4.55 -6.95 16.18
N ASN A 111 -3.77 -6.03 16.78
CA ASN A 111 -2.98 -6.26 17.99
C ASN A 111 -2.17 -7.59 17.93
N GLY A 112 -1.50 -7.83 16.80
CA GLY A 112 -0.69 -9.02 16.56
C GLY A 112 -1.46 -10.28 16.12
N LYS A 113 -2.80 -10.29 16.20
CA LYS A 113 -3.62 -11.42 15.73
C LYS A 113 -3.79 -11.37 14.21
N ARG A 114 -3.29 -12.40 13.52
CA ARG A 114 -3.32 -12.53 12.05
C ARG A 114 -4.69 -12.98 11.53
N ILE A 115 -5.11 -12.37 10.43
CA ILE A 115 -6.27 -12.74 9.62
C ILE A 115 -5.82 -12.79 8.16
N ASP A 116 -5.87 -13.97 7.54
CA ASP A 116 -5.58 -14.13 6.12
C ASP A 116 -6.82 -13.83 5.28
N GLY A 117 -6.61 -13.07 4.19
CA GLY A 117 -7.68 -12.62 3.32
C GLY A 117 -8.61 -11.62 3.98
N PHE A 118 -9.66 -11.24 3.25
CA PHE A 118 -10.68 -10.36 3.78
C PHE A 118 -11.75 -11.17 4.52
N ASN A 119 -11.69 -11.18 5.85
CA ASN A 119 -12.71 -11.80 6.71
C ASN A 119 -13.32 -10.76 7.66
N ARG A 120 -14.44 -10.17 7.24
CA ARG A 120 -15.13 -9.11 8.00
C ARG A 120 -15.49 -9.53 9.42
N GLN A 121 -15.95 -10.77 9.61
CA GLN A 121 -16.37 -11.25 10.93
C GLN A 121 -15.20 -11.27 11.92
N LYS A 122 -14.07 -11.89 11.54
CA LYS A 122 -12.85 -11.95 12.37
C LYS A 122 -12.26 -10.57 12.63
N ILE A 123 -12.30 -9.68 11.63
CA ILE A 123 -11.83 -8.30 11.79
C ILE A 123 -12.64 -7.60 12.88
N ASN A 124 -13.97 -7.64 12.80
CA ASN A 124 -14.84 -7.02 13.81
C ASN A 124 -14.66 -7.65 15.19
N GLU A 125 -14.52 -8.99 15.27
CA GLU A 125 -14.26 -9.69 16.52
C GLU A 125 -13.00 -9.17 17.22
N TYR A 126 -11.92 -8.95 16.48
CA TYR A 126 -10.66 -8.47 17.06
C TYR A 126 -10.69 -6.96 17.34
N LEU A 127 -11.35 -6.17 16.51
CA LEU A 127 -11.51 -4.73 16.75
C LEU A 127 -12.32 -4.44 18.01
N ASN A 128 -13.36 -5.23 18.31
CA ASN A 128 -14.15 -5.09 19.53
C ASN A 128 -13.38 -5.39 20.83
N GLN A 129 -12.15 -5.90 20.72
CA GLN A 129 -11.25 -6.15 21.87
C GLN A 129 -10.30 -4.97 22.12
N ILE A 130 -10.29 -3.98 21.23
CA ILE A 130 -9.57 -2.72 21.42
C ILE A 130 -10.38 -1.92 22.45
N LYS A 131 -9.75 -1.62 23.59
CA LYS A 131 -10.33 -0.82 24.67
C LYS A 131 -10.07 0.67 24.42
#